data_AF-A0A1G1B0Z7-F1
#
_entry.id   AF-A0A1G1B0Z7-F1
#
_cell.length_a   1.000
_cell.length_b   1.000
_cell.length_c   1.000
_cell.angle_alpha   90.00
_cell.angle_beta   90.00
_cell.angle_gamma   90.00
#
_symmetry.space_group_name_H-M   'P 1'
#
loop_
_entity.id
_entity.type
_entity.pdbx_description
1 polymer ?
#
loop_
_entity_poly.entity_id
_entity_poly.type
_entity_poly.pdbx_seq_one_letter_code
_entity_poly.pdbx_strand_id
1 'polypeptide(L)'
;MPAAYREYERQQLTITYYTRMYQAVPTLMPLYRALGGNFVTTRASTARAIRRVYPDVSVVRDNKLFGKFSAGQRLLKASDLIVTGALYKGALQAYSAKKYMVFHGTFAYLTVKEVQAMAHFDRLCVIGPRMMQVVEKAGLANKAMLCGYMPFLEYPIKDEQSRQTFLTNLGLDPAKKTLLYLPWGPPFGSWELMAEKLLNEIPADYNLILRPHPSQSVTFRLKDRFAFMWLARIVKARGSAYLDLTAQKLSLLYANADLVISDGTSPAEESLYYDLPQMFVETERFSRTVAGQMMRRQGADDDQIESVTSLYDCGKILTPQTEKMDILVQDALESKGRYADERRRYFSYAFGARSHEAQQNLVESMRQYAWKKTE
;
A
#
# COMPACT_ATOMS: atom_id res chain seq x y z
N MET A 1 44.18 13.80 31.20
CA MET A 1 42.75 13.97 30.82
C MET A 1 41.90 13.14 31.78
N PRO A 2 40.84 13.69 32.37
CA PRO A 2 39.98 12.94 33.28
C PRO A 2 39.24 11.82 32.55
N ALA A 3 39.02 10.70 33.24
CA ALA A 3 38.29 9.51 32.78
C ALA A 3 36.77 9.74 32.49
N ALA A 4 36.33 11.00 32.36
CA ALA A 4 34.95 11.39 32.10
C ALA A 4 34.58 11.49 30.60
N TYR A 5 35.52 11.13 29.71
CA TYR A 5 35.31 11.05 28.25
C TYR A 5 35.35 9.61 27.72
N ARG A 6 35.07 8.61 28.57
CA ARG A 6 34.68 7.28 28.08
C ARG A 6 33.22 7.34 27.66
N GLU A 7 33.02 7.53 26.36
CA GLU A 7 31.97 6.88 25.58
C GLU A 7 30.75 6.44 26.38
N TYR A 8 29.77 7.33 26.51
CA TYR A 8 28.38 6.88 26.42
C TYR A 8 28.22 6.29 25.01
N GLU A 9 28.55 5.01 24.84
CA GLU A 9 27.99 4.20 23.77
C GLU A 9 26.48 4.37 23.87
N ARG A 10 25.91 5.28 23.08
CA ARG A 10 24.46 5.41 22.91
C ARG A 10 23.99 4.02 22.55
N GLN A 11 23.30 3.32 23.46
CA GLN A 11 22.69 2.05 23.13
C GLN A 11 21.66 2.34 22.05
N GLN A 12 22.06 2.06 20.81
CA GLN A 12 21.24 2.30 19.65
C GLN A 12 20.08 1.32 19.74
N LEU A 13 18.89 1.85 19.98
CA LEU A 13 17.65 1.11 20.04
C LEU A 13 17.54 0.13 18.86
N THR A 14 17.32 -1.14 19.17
CA THR A 14 17.24 -2.19 18.16
C THR A 14 15.80 -2.29 17.66
N ILE A 15 15.55 -1.75 16.46
CA ILE A 15 14.26 -1.86 15.77
C ILE A 15 14.27 -3.01 14.79
N THR A 16 13.23 -3.85 14.85
CA THR A 16 12.96 -4.85 13.82
C THR A 16 11.65 -4.57 13.09
N TYR A 17 11.72 -4.49 11.76
CA TYR A 17 10.56 -4.43 10.87
C TYR A 17 10.18 -5.83 10.43
N TYR A 18 9.14 -6.40 11.04
CA TYR A 18 8.70 -7.76 10.75
C TYR A 18 7.62 -7.78 9.67
N THR A 19 7.84 -8.56 8.61
CA THR A 19 6.82 -8.76 7.58
C THR A 19 6.88 -10.14 6.92
N ARG A 20 5.71 -10.69 6.56
CA ARG A 20 5.58 -11.85 5.66
C ARG A 20 4.99 -11.47 4.30
N MET A 21 4.64 -10.20 4.11
CA MET A 21 3.89 -9.72 2.95
C MET A 21 4.63 -8.52 2.35
N TYR A 22 4.94 -8.60 1.07
CA TYR A 22 5.63 -7.49 0.40
C TYR A 22 4.81 -6.20 0.46
N GLN A 23 3.47 -6.29 0.50
CA GLN A 23 2.60 -5.13 0.63
C GLN A 23 2.85 -4.28 1.89
N ALA A 24 3.40 -4.86 2.96
CA ALA A 24 3.75 -4.10 4.16
C ALA A 24 5.06 -3.33 4.05
N VAL A 25 5.92 -3.69 3.09
CA VAL A 25 7.25 -3.08 2.97
C VAL A 25 7.18 -1.58 2.69
N PRO A 26 6.37 -1.08 1.73
CA PRO A 26 6.26 0.36 1.49
C PRO A 26 5.81 1.16 2.73
N THR A 27 4.91 0.63 3.55
CA THR A 27 4.50 1.30 4.80
C THR A 27 5.62 1.33 5.85
N LEU A 28 6.46 0.29 5.90
CA LEU A 28 7.54 0.19 6.87
C LEU A 28 8.80 0.98 6.44
N MET A 29 8.96 1.23 5.14
CA MET A 29 10.18 1.80 4.57
C MET A 29 10.50 3.22 5.05
N PRO A 30 9.54 4.17 5.16
CA PRO A 30 9.84 5.50 5.68
C PRO A 30 10.35 5.46 7.12
N LEU A 31 9.80 4.57 7.94
CA LEU A 31 10.26 4.37 9.32
C LEU A 31 11.68 3.79 9.34
N TYR A 32 11.97 2.79 8.50
CA TYR A 32 13.32 2.22 8.38
C TYR A 32 14.35 3.27 7.98
N ARG A 33 14.04 4.11 6.99
CA ARG A 33 14.97 5.17 6.56
C ARG A 33 15.21 6.21 7.64
N ALA A 34 14.19 6.53 8.44
CA ALA A 34 14.29 7.56 9.47
C ALA A 34 14.92 7.08 10.79
N LEU A 35 14.81 5.78 11.10
CA LEU A 35 15.19 5.21 12.40
C LEU A 35 16.26 4.12 12.32
N GLY A 36 16.61 3.64 11.12
CA GLY A 36 17.47 2.47 10.94
C GLY A 36 16.82 1.17 11.43
N GLY A 37 17.60 0.12 11.65
CA GLY A 37 17.12 -1.17 12.15
C GLY A 37 17.25 -2.29 11.12
N ASN A 38 16.46 -3.36 11.27
CA ASN A 38 16.57 -4.55 10.42
C ASN A 38 15.19 -5.02 9.93
N PHE A 39 15.09 -5.39 8.64
CA PHE A 39 13.92 -6.12 8.16
C PHE A 39 14.07 -7.61 8.46
N VAL A 40 13.02 -8.23 9.00
CA VAL A 40 12.94 -9.67 9.22
C VAL A 40 11.73 -10.24 8.50
N THR A 41 11.95 -11.30 7.70
CA THR A 41 10.86 -11.99 7.00
C THR A 41 11.02 -13.50 7.00
N THR A 42 9.88 -14.21 7.11
CA THR A 42 9.84 -15.68 6.95
C THR A 42 9.67 -16.12 5.49
N ARG A 43 9.52 -15.19 4.53
CA ARG A 43 9.26 -15.52 3.11
C ARG A 43 10.42 -15.13 2.19
N ALA A 44 10.94 -16.09 1.44
CA ALA A 44 12.00 -15.84 0.47
C ALA A 44 11.56 -14.94 -0.70
N SER A 45 10.30 -15.03 -1.13
CA SER A 45 9.73 -14.14 -2.15
C SER A 45 9.73 -12.68 -1.70
N THR A 46 9.31 -12.42 -0.46
CA THR A 46 9.35 -11.08 0.14
C THR A 46 10.77 -10.56 0.25
N ALA A 47 11.72 -11.35 0.75
CA ALA A 47 13.13 -10.94 0.84
C ALA A 47 13.74 -10.58 -0.52
N ARG A 48 13.46 -11.39 -1.56
CA ARG A 48 13.91 -11.11 -2.94
C ARG A 48 13.29 -9.83 -3.48
N ALA A 49 12.00 -9.61 -3.26
CA ALA A 49 11.32 -8.39 -3.69
C ALA A 49 11.88 -7.14 -3.00
N ILE A 50 12.17 -7.20 -1.68
CA ILE A 50 12.83 -6.11 -0.95
C ILE A 50 14.17 -5.78 -1.59
N ARG A 51 15.07 -6.77 -1.77
CA ARG A 51 16.40 -6.53 -2.35
C ARG A 51 16.37 -5.97 -3.78
N ARG A 52 15.32 -6.29 -4.55
CA ARG A 52 15.15 -5.78 -5.90
C ARG A 52 14.73 -4.31 -5.92
N VAL A 53 13.80 -3.93 -5.04
CA VAL A 53 13.18 -2.58 -5.05
C VAL A 53 13.89 -1.60 -4.10
N TYR A 54 14.56 -2.13 -3.08
CA TYR A 54 15.29 -1.41 -2.04
C TYR A 54 16.64 -2.12 -1.78
N PRO A 55 17.60 -2.02 -2.71
CA PRO A 55 18.86 -2.78 -2.65
C PRO A 55 19.76 -2.41 -1.46
N ASP A 56 19.56 -1.22 -0.90
CA ASP A 56 20.23 -0.66 0.27
C ASP A 56 19.70 -1.21 1.62
N VAL A 57 18.61 -1.98 1.59
CA VAL A 57 17.92 -2.42 2.81
C VAL A 57 18.43 -3.76 3.31
N SER A 58 18.87 -3.79 4.56
CA SER A 58 19.23 -5.03 5.26
C SER A 58 17.98 -5.87 5.54
N VAL A 59 17.88 -7.04 4.89
CA VAL A 59 16.79 -8.01 5.10
C VAL A 59 17.33 -9.37 5.50
N VAL A 60 16.92 -9.81 6.69
CA VAL A 60 17.29 -11.08 7.31
C VAL A 60 16.13 -12.07 7.20
N ARG A 61 16.46 -13.30 6.78
CA ARG A 61 15.48 -14.40 6.73
C ARG A 61 15.34 -15.00 8.13
N ASP A 62 14.12 -15.05 8.62
CA ASP A 62 13.77 -15.96 9.70
C ASP A 62 13.46 -17.35 9.13
N ASN A 63 14.33 -18.32 9.44
CA ASN A 63 14.12 -19.72 9.11
C ASN A 63 13.70 -20.50 10.36
N LYS A 64 12.42 -20.87 10.41
CA LYS A 64 11.83 -21.62 11.52
C LYS A 64 12.53 -22.94 11.80
N LEU A 65 13.12 -23.59 10.78
CA LEU A 65 13.83 -24.86 10.94
C LEU A 65 15.07 -24.74 11.84
N PHE A 66 15.69 -23.55 11.88
CA PHE A 66 16.87 -23.30 12.71
C PHE A 66 16.53 -22.72 14.10
N GLY A 67 15.24 -22.50 14.40
CA GLY A 67 14.77 -22.04 15.71
C GLY A 67 15.60 -20.89 16.27
N LYS A 68 16.15 -21.07 17.48
CA LYS A 68 16.98 -20.07 18.19
C LYS A 68 18.28 -19.69 17.47
N PHE A 69 18.74 -20.48 16.51
CA PHE A 69 19.95 -20.20 15.72
C PHE A 69 19.64 -19.37 14.46
N SER A 70 18.36 -19.20 14.11
CA SER A 70 17.93 -18.30 13.04
C SER A 70 18.34 -16.85 13.36
N ALA A 71 19.10 -16.21 12.46
CA ALA A 71 19.49 -14.81 12.63
C ALA A 71 18.26 -13.90 12.82
N GLY A 72 17.17 -14.17 12.12
CA GLY A 72 15.91 -13.44 12.28
C GLY A 72 15.29 -13.60 13.68
N GLN A 73 15.36 -14.80 14.27
CA GLN A 73 14.89 -15.03 15.65
C GLN A 73 15.75 -14.28 16.67
N ARG A 74 17.07 -14.27 16.48
CA ARG A 74 17.98 -13.51 17.36
C ARG A 74 17.69 -12.02 17.31
N LEU A 75 17.49 -11.46 16.12
CA LEU A 75 17.09 -10.06 15.96
C LEU A 75 15.77 -9.75 16.65
N LEU A 76 14.72 -10.57 16.44
CA LEU A 76 13.41 -10.36 17.07
C LEU A 76 13.50 -10.43 18.61
N LYS A 77 14.32 -11.34 19.16
CA LYS A 77 14.53 -11.45 20.61
C LYS A 77 15.31 -10.28 21.20
N ALA A 78 16.29 -9.75 20.46
CA ALA A 78 17.11 -8.61 20.89
C ALA A 78 16.44 -7.25 20.63
N SER A 79 15.27 -7.23 19.98
CA SER A 79 14.61 -5.99 19.61
C SER A 79 13.99 -5.29 20.80
N ASP A 80 14.09 -3.96 20.81
CA ASP A 80 13.35 -3.09 21.72
C ASP A 80 11.96 -2.78 21.17
N LEU A 81 11.87 -2.62 19.85
CA LEU A 81 10.62 -2.47 19.13
C LEU A 81 10.51 -3.42 17.95
N ILE A 82 9.30 -3.93 17.75
CA ILE A 82 8.90 -4.63 16.55
C ILE A 82 7.79 -3.83 15.86
N VAL A 83 8.04 -3.44 14.62
CA VAL A 83 7.10 -2.72 13.77
C VAL A 83 6.59 -3.66 12.68
N THR A 84 5.28 -3.72 12.48
CA THR A 84 4.66 -4.60 11.47
C THR A 84 3.48 -3.91 10.79
N GLY A 85 3.25 -4.26 9.53
CA GLY A 85 2.05 -3.84 8.79
C GLY A 85 0.87 -4.82 8.91
N ALA A 86 1.01 -5.94 9.62
CA ALA A 86 -0.02 -6.97 9.75
C ALA A 86 -0.04 -7.64 11.14
N LEU A 87 -1.18 -8.29 11.47
CA LEU A 87 -1.52 -8.79 12.81
C LEU A 87 -0.46 -9.71 13.43
N TYR A 88 0.02 -10.72 12.70
CA TYR A 88 1.02 -11.73 13.09
C TYR A 88 1.04 -12.19 14.58
N LYS A 89 -0.10 -12.22 15.28
CA LYS A 89 -0.21 -12.47 16.73
C LYS A 89 0.63 -13.66 17.20
N GLY A 90 0.39 -14.84 16.62
CA GLY A 90 1.11 -16.07 17.01
C GLY A 90 2.61 -16.04 16.72
N ALA A 91 3.09 -15.14 15.85
CA ALA A 91 4.53 -14.96 15.61
C ALA A 91 5.16 -13.98 16.60
N LEU A 92 4.44 -12.92 16.98
CA LEU A 92 4.99 -11.78 17.71
C LEU A 92 4.75 -11.85 19.23
N GLN A 93 3.75 -12.61 19.66
CA GLN A 93 3.35 -12.70 21.07
C GLN A 93 4.48 -13.18 22.00
N ALA A 94 5.42 -14.00 21.49
CA ALA A 94 6.52 -14.56 22.27
C ALA A 94 7.66 -13.57 22.56
N TYR A 95 7.65 -12.37 21.98
CA TYR A 95 8.71 -11.37 22.17
C TYR A 95 8.28 -10.29 23.16
N SER A 96 9.20 -9.89 24.04
CA SER A 96 9.00 -8.84 25.04
C SER A 96 9.07 -7.43 24.45
N ALA A 97 9.61 -7.25 23.25
CA ALA A 97 9.69 -5.98 22.54
C ALA A 97 8.33 -5.28 22.47
N LYS A 98 8.32 -3.93 22.48
CA LYS A 98 7.12 -3.15 22.21
C LYS A 98 6.69 -3.33 20.76
N LYS A 99 5.39 -3.49 20.52
CA LYS A 99 4.84 -3.88 19.22
C LYS A 99 3.99 -2.76 18.64
N TYR A 100 4.37 -2.30 17.45
CA TYR A 100 3.70 -1.25 16.71
C TYR A 100 3.06 -1.85 15.46
N MET A 101 1.76 -1.64 15.31
CA MET A 101 1.02 -2.00 14.10
C MET A 101 0.82 -0.74 13.24
N VAL A 102 1.45 -0.69 12.06
CA VAL A 102 1.43 0.47 11.15
C VAL A 102 0.58 0.28 9.90
N PHE A 103 -0.12 -0.86 9.77
CA PHE A 103 -1.09 -1.16 8.70
C PHE A 103 -0.53 -1.04 7.25
N HIS A 104 -0.39 -2.18 6.57
CA HIS A 104 0.15 -2.26 5.19
C HIS A 104 -0.73 -1.70 4.05
N GLY A 105 -1.91 -1.17 4.35
CA GLY A 105 -2.89 -0.71 3.38
C GLY A 105 -3.80 0.32 4.03
N THR A 106 -4.84 0.74 3.33
CA THR A 106 -5.79 1.75 3.84
C THR A 106 -6.87 1.16 4.76
N PHE A 107 -7.04 -0.17 4.70
CA PHE A 107 -8.01 -0.95 5.49
C PHE A 107 -9.44 -0.38 5.43
N ALA A 108 -9.93 -0.08 4.22
CA ALA A 108 -11.29 0.43 4.00
C ALA A 108 -12.37 -0.41 4.67
N TYR A 109 -12.19 -1.73 4.69
CA TYR A 109 -13.14 -2.69 5.26
C TYR A 109 -12.77 -3.16 6.66
N LEU A 110 -12.00 -2.37 7.43
CA LEU A 110 -11.61 -2.74 8.79
C LEU A 110 -12.84 -2.87 9.70
N THR A 111 -12.92 -3.98 10.42
CA THR A 111 -14.01 -4.26 11.34
C THR A 111 -13.59 -4.08 12.79
N VAL A 112 -14.55 -3.80 13.68
CA VAL A 112 -14.33 -3.74 15.14
C VAL A 112 -13.69 -5.05 15.64
N LYS A 113 -14.16 -6.20 15.16
CA LYS A 113 -13.65 -7.52 15.54
C LYS A 113 -12.17 -7.71 15.16
N GLU A 114 -11.78 -7.26 13.97
CA GLU A 114 -10.38 -7.33 13.53
C GLU A 114 -9.49 -6.42 14.37
N VAL A 115 -9.98 -5.22 14.72
CA VAL A 115 -9.25 -4.31 15.61
C VAL A 115 -9.10 -4.89 17.02
N GLN A 116 -10.14 -5.53 17.56
CA GLN A 116 -10.04 -6.22 18.85
C GLN A 116 -8.99 -7.34 18.83
N ALA A 117 -8.80 -8.04 17.71
CA ALA A 117 -7.73 -9.03 17.58
C ALA A 117 -6.31 -8.40 17.70
N MET A 118 -6.19 -7.11 17.41
CA MET A 118 -4.97 -6.30 17.53
C MET A 118 -4.70 -5.80 18.95
N ALA A 119 -5.53 -6.15 19.95
CA ALA A 119 -5.34 -5.72 21.34
C ALA A 119 -4.00 -6.13 21.97
N HIS A 120 -3.27 -7.07 21.38
CA HIS A 120 -1.93 -7.49 21.83
C HIS A 120 -0.80 -6.54 21.39
N PHE A 121 -1.07 -5.57 20.52
CA PHE A 121 -0.12 -4.51 20.19
C PHE A 121 -0.07 -3.47 21.31
N ASP A 122 1.08 -2.82 21.44
CA ASP A 122 1.29 -1.71 22.38
C ASP A 122 0.81 -0.39 21.78
N ARG A 123 0.94 -0.24 20.46
CA ARG A 123 0.46 0.92 19.70
C ARG A 123 -0.18 0.48 18.38
N LEU A 124 -1.34 1.08 18.07
CA LEU A 124 -2.02 1.01 16.79
C LEU A 124 -1.80 2.35 16.08
N CYS A 125 -0.99 2.36 15.03
CA CYS A 125 -0.66 3.58 14.30
C CYS A 125 -1.76 3.80 13.25
N VAL A 126 -2.73 4.63 13.61
CA VAL A 126 -3.96 4.87 12.86
C VAL A 126 -3.69 5.82 11.71
N ILE A 127 -4.12 5.42 10.51
CA ILE A 127 -3.84 6.14 9.26
C ILE A 127 -4.58 7.49 9.19
N GLY A 128 -5.84 7.53 9.64
CA GLY A 128 -6.70 8.69 9.47
C GLY A 128 -8.03 8.54 10.20
N PRO A 129 -8.95 9.53 10.04
CA PRO A 129 -10.19 9.62 10.79
C PRO A 129 -11.06 8.36 10.71
N ARG A 130 -11.23 7.80 9.51
CA ARG A 130 -11.98 6.55 9.32
C ARG A 130 -11.51 5.43 10.25
N MET A 131 -10.21 5.16 10.26
CA MET A 131 -9.67 4.07 11.05
C MET A 131 -9.75 4.38 12.55
N MET A 132 -9.61 5.66 12.94
CA MET A 132 -9.77 6.08 14.34
C MET A 132 -11.16 5.72 14.86
N GLN A 133 -12.22 6.00 14.10
CA GLN A 133 -13.59 5.67 14.48
C GLN A 133 -13.78 4.18 14.78
N VAL A 134 -13.20 3.29 13.95
CA VAL A 134 -13.29 1.84 14.18
C VAL A 134 -12.49 1.42 15.41
N VAL A 135 -11.34 2.04 15.66
CA VAL A 135 -10.49 1.77 16.84
C VAL A 135 -11.15 2.24 18.14
N GLU A 136 -11.84 3.38 18.10
CA GLU A 136 -12.65 3.89 19.20
C GLU A 136 -13.84 2.97 19.50
N LYS A 137 -14.61 2.59 18.47
CA LYS A 137 -15.71 1.61 18.60
C LYS A 137 -15.23 0.25 19.15
N ALA A 138 -13.98 -0.12 18.88
CA ALA A 138 -13.36 -1.34 19.41
C ALA A 138 -12.84 -1.21 20.86
N GLY A 139 -12.93 -0.03 21.48
CA GLY A 139 -12.45 0.20 22.84
C GLY A 139 -10.92 0.23 22.97
N LEU A 140 -10.19 0.52 21.89
CA LEU A 140 -8.72 0.54 21.86
C LEU A 140 -8.13 1.93 21.59
N ALA A 141 -8.91 2.99 21.84
CA ALA A 141 -8.48 4.38 21.65
C ALA A 141 -7.19 4.73 22.44
N ASN A 142 -7.02 4.20 23.65
CA ASN A 142 -5.82 4.41 24.46
C ASN A 142 -4.53 3.82 23.85
N LYS A 143 -4.66 2.94 22.85
CA LYS A 143 -3.53 2.38 22.08
C LYS A 143 -3.35 3.07 20.73
N ALA A 144 -4.34 3.86 20.30
CA ALA A 144 -4.33 4.52 19.02
C ALA A 144 -3.33 5.68 19.01
N MET A 145 -2.61 5.81 17.91
CA MET A 145 -1.78 6.97 17.61
C MET A 145 -2.05 7.37 16.17
N LEU A 146 -2.60 8.56 15.94
CA LEU A 146 -2.75 9.08 14.59
C LEU A 146 -1.36 9.28 13.98
N CYS A 147 -1.06 8.57 12.89
CA CYS A 147 0.24 8.59 12.25
C CYS A 147 0.21 8.99 10.78
N GLY A 148 -0.96 9.21 10.19
CA GLY A 148 -1.08 9.40 8.74
C GLY A 148 -0.78 8.11 7.96
N TYR A 149 -0.91 8.16 6.64
CA TYR A 149 -0.51 7.06 5.77
C TYR A 149 1.00 7.15 5.49
N MET A 150 1.79 6.28 6.12
CA MET A 150 3.26 6.30 6.01
C MET A 150 3.80 6.33 4.57
N PRO A 151 3.24 5.56 3.61
CA PRO A 151 3.73 5.58 2.23
C PRO A 151 3.73 6.96 1.57
N PHE A 152 2.91 7.93 2.01
CA PHE A 152 2.92 9.29 1.44
C PHE A 152 4.24 10.04 1.63
N LEU A 153 5.11 9.61 2.56
CA LEU A 153 6.47 10.15 2.67
C LEU A 153 7.38 9.76 1.48
N GLU A 154 7.01 8.74 0.70
CA GLU A 154 7.73 8.34 -0.52
C GLU A 154 7.02 8.78 -1.81
N TYR A 155 6.03 9.67 -1.71
CA TYR A 155 5.32 10.21 -2.88
C TYR A 155 6.09 11.42 -3.40
N PRO A 156 6.69 11.34 -4.60
CA PRO A 156 7.48 12.44 -5.13
C PRO A 156 6.59 13.63 -5.49
N ILE A 157 7.19 14.82 -5.49
CA ILE A 157 6.57 15.98 -6.13
C ILE A 157 6.49 15.69 -7.63
N LYS A 158 5.34 16.01 -8.25
CA LYS A 158 5.19 15.87 -9.70
C LYS A 158 6.08 16.89 -10.40
N ASP A 159 6.93 16.38 -11.28
CA ASP A 159 7.90 17.16 -12.04
C ASP A 159 7.97 16.61 -13.47
N GLU A 160 7.99 17.50 -14.46
CA GLU A 160 7.87 17.12 -15.87
C GLU A 160 9.14 16.40 -16.37
N GLN A 161 10.32 16.84 -15.93
CA GLN A 161 11.59 16.19 -16.30
C GLN A 161 11.68 14.78 -15.70
N SER A 162 11.24 14.63 -14.44
CA SER A 162 11.15 13.35 -13.76
C SER A 162 10.14 12.43 -14.45
N ARG A 163 8.99 12.96 -14.89
CA ARG A 163 8.00 12.23 -15.69
C ARG A 163 8.58 11.75 -17.00
N GLN A 164 9.22 12.65 -17.75
CA GLN A 164 9.84 12.32 -19.03
C GLN A 164 10.86 11.19 -18.87
N THR A 165 11.76 11.33 -17.90
CA THR A 165 12.77 10.32 -17.59
C THR A 165 12.12 8.98 -17.20
N PHE A 166 11.11 9.01 -16.33
CA PHE A 166 10.43 7.81 -15.89
C PHE A 166 9.75 7.07 -17.03
N LEU A 167 8.95 7.76 -17.85
CA LEU A 167 8.20 7.14 -18.95
C LEU A 167 9.13 6.63 -20.05
N THR A 168 10.17 7.39 -20.42
CA THR A 168 11.18 6.93 -21.39
C THR A 168 11.91 5.68 -20.89
N ASN A 169 12.25 5.60 -19.59
CA ASN A 169 12.86 4.39 -19.01
C ASN A 169 11.96 3.16 -19.05
N LEU A 170 10.63 3.34 -19.13
CA LEU A 170 9.68 2.25 -19.34
C LEU A 170 9.45 1.91 -20.82
N GLY A 171 10.07 2.66 -21.75
CA GLY A 171 9.81 2.57 -23.18
C GLY A 171 8.47 3.19 -23.60
N LEU A 172 7.91 4.09 -22.79
CA LEU A 172 6.66 4.80 -23.05
C LEU A 172 6.93 6.22 -23.57
N ASP A 173 5.95 6.80 -24.25
CA ASP A 173 6.04 8.14 -24.83
C ASP A 173 5.60 9.21 -23.81
N PRO A 174 6.48 10.10 -23.33
CA PRO A 174 6.14 11.11 -22.34
C PRO A 174 5.06 12.09 -22.77
N ALA A 175 4.88 12.32 -24.08
CA ALA A 175 3.88 13.24 -24.61
C ALA A 175 2.44 12.68 -24.48
N LYS A 176 2.30 11.36 -24.31
CA LYS A 176 1.00 10.69 -24.17
C LYS A 176 0.48 10.76 -22.73
N LYS A 177 -0.84 10.79 -22.63
CA LYS A 177 -1.54 10.60 -21.35
C LYS A 177 -1.33 9.18 -20.85
N THR A 178 -1.10 9.04 -19.55
CA THR A 178 -0.74 7.76 -18.92
C THR A 178 -1.88 7.24 -18.05
N LEU A 179 -2.40 6.08 -18.42
CA LEU A 179 -3.46 5.38 -17.72
C LEU A 179 -2.85 4.27 -16.88
N LEU A 180 -3.30 4.14 -15.63
CA LEU A 180 -2.77 3.18 -14.69
C LEU A 180 -3.87 2.21 -14.23
N TYR A 181 -3.73 0.93 -14.58
CA TYR A 181 -4.66 -0.12 -14.19
C TYR A 181 -4.15 -0.93 -12.98
N LEU A 182 -4.93 -0.90 -11.89
CA LEU A 182 -4.61 -1.44 -10.57
C LEU A 182 -5.76 -2.28 -10.00
N PRO A 183 -5.98 -3.50 -10.48
CA PRO A 183 -7.03 -4.35 -9.95
C PRO A 183 -6.65 -4.93 -8.58
N TRP A 184 -7.68 -5.40 -7.89
CA TRP A 184 -7.55 -6.23 -6.72
C TRP A 184 -7.00 -7.62 -7.08
N GLY A 185 -6.72 -8.42 -6.04
CA GLY A 185 -6.24 -9.77 -6.18
C GLY A 185 -7.37 -10.79 -6.28
N PRO A 186 -7.07 -12.03 -6.69
CA PRO A 186 -8.01 -13.13 -6.66
C PRO A 186 -8.55 -13.39 -5.24
N PRO A 187 -9.82 -13.80 -5.10
CA PRO A 187 -10.76 -14.15 -6.17
C PRO A 187 -11.61 -12.98 -6.72
N PHE A 188 -11.44 -11.77 -6.18
CA PHE A 188 -12.35 -10.64 -6.39
C PHE A 188 -11.93 -9.71 -7.54
N GLY A 189 -10.63 -9.64 -7.86
CA GLY A 189 -10.11 -8.66 -8.79
C GLY A 189 -10.49 -8.89 -10.26
N SER A 190 -10.52 -7.79 -11.03
CA SER A 190 -10.92 -7.80 -12.43
C SER A 190 -9.81 -8.13 -13.43
N TRP A 191 -8.61 -8.54 -12.96
CA TRP A 191 -7.44 -8.81 -13.83
C TRP A 191 -7.76 -9.72 -15.02
N GLU A 192 -8.40 -10.87 -14.76
CA GLU A 192 -8.71 -11.86 -15.80
C GLU A 192 -9.79 -11.40 -16.80
N LEU A 193 -10.56 -10.36 -16.45
CA LEU A 193 -11.67 -9.84 -17.26
C LEU A 193 -11.27 -8.59 -18.06
N MET A 194 -10.41 -7.75 -17.48
CA MET A 194 -10.14 -6.41 -18.02
C MET A 194 -8.74 -6.25 -18.61
N ALA A 195 -7.71 -6.99 -18.16
CA ALA A 195 -6.32 -6.67 -18.55
C ALA A 195 -6.12 -6.71 -20.08
N GLU A 196 -6.61 -7.77 -20.73
CA GLU A 196 -6.54 -7.92 -22.19
C GLU A 196 -7.50 -6.96 -22.91
N LYS A 197 -8.73 -6.82 -22.39
CA LYS A 197 -9.73 -5.89 -22.93
C LYS A 197 -9.19 -4.46 -23.01
N LEU A 198 -8.60 -3.96 -21.91
CA LEU A 198 -8.01 -2.62 -21.86
C LEU A 198 -6.85 -2.48 -22.86
N LEU A 199 -6.01 -3.50 -23.03
CA LEU A 199 -4.93 -3.48 -24.02
C LEU A 199 -5.44 -3.42 -25.46
N ASN A 200 -6.59 -4.04 -25.74
CA ASN A 200 -7.16 -4.12 -27.08
C ASN A 200 -8.04 -2.91 -27.43
N GLU A 201 -8.77 -2.35 -26.46
CA GLU A 201 -9.80 -1.33 -26.73
C GLU A 201 -9.40 0.10 -26.41
N ILE A 202 -8.44 0.34 -25.50
CA ILE A 202 -7.92 1.69 -25.30
C ILE A 202 -7.05 2.06 -26.50
N PRO A 203 -7.19 3.24 -27.14
CA PRO A 203 -6.36 3.55 -28.30
C PRO A 203 -4.88 3.78 -27.94
N ALA A 204 -3.98 3.53 -28.90
CA ALA A 204 -2.53 3.53 -28.67
C ALA A 204 -1.91 4.95 -28.52
N ASP A 205 -2.74 5.98 -28.62
CA ASP A 205 -2.44 7.38 -28.26
C ASP A 205 -2.33 7.59 -26.73
N TYR A 206 -2.77 6.61 -25.94
CA TYR A 206 -2.51 6.54 -24.50
C TYR A 206 -1.34 5.60 -24.18
N ASN A 207 -0.55 5.96 -23.18
CA ASN A 207 0.28 5.02 -22.44
C ASN A 207 -0.60 4.22 -21.48
N LEU A 208 -0.49 2.89 -21.48
CA LEU A 208 -1.22 2.03 -20.55
C LEU A 208 -0.26 1.23 -19.67
N ILE A 209 -0.28 1.49 -18.36
CA ILE A 209 0.48 0.71 -17.38
C ILE A 209 -0.46 -0.25 -16.67
N LEU A 210 -0.18 -1.56 -16.78
CA LEU A 210 -0.93 -2.60 -16.09
C LEU A 210 -0.10 -3.14 -14.93
N ARG A 211 -0.65 -3.11 -13.71
CA ARG A 211 0.01 -3.66 -12.53
C ARG A 211 -0.90 -4.67 -11.82
N PRO A 212 -0.66 -5.99 -11.98
CA PRO A 212 -1.43 -6.99 -11.24
C PRO A 212 -1.16 -6.90 -9.74
N HIS A 213 -2.09 -7.41 -8.94
CA HIS A 213 -1.95 -7.41 -7.49
C HIS A 213 -0.63 -8.09 -7.04
N PRO A 214 0.07 -7.56 -6.00
CA PRO A 214 1.38 -8.09 -5.58
C PRO A 214 1.39 -9.58 -5.26
N SER A 215 0.27 -10.15 -4.78
CA SER A 215 0.18 -11.59 -4.51
C SER A 215 0.34 -12.45 -5.76
N GLN A 216 -0.04 -11.95 -6.95
CA GLN A 216 0.11 -12.63 -8.24
C GLN A 216 1.49 -12.39 -8.85
N SER A 217 2.02 -11.16 -8.78
CA SER A 217 3.32 -10.82 -9.40
C SER A 217 4.53 -11.30 -8.59
N VAL A 218 4.48 -11.22 -7.26
CA VAL A 218 5.60 -11.58 -6.36
C VAL A 218 5.62 -13.06 -6.02
N THR A 219 4.46 -13.70 -5.91
CA THR A 219 4.38 -15.15 -5.66
C THR A 219 4.57 -15.91 -6.97
N PHE A 220 5.22 -17.07 -6.92
CA PHE A 220 5.28 -17.93 -8.10
C PHE A 220 4.02 -18.79 -8.18
N ARG A 221 3.24 -18.61 -9.25
CA ARG A 221 2.08 -19.43 -9.61
C ARG A 221 2.11 -19.64 -11.12
N LEU A 222 2.05 -20.89 -11.56
CA LEU A 222 2.27 -21.23 -12.95
C LEU A 222 1.22 -20.58 -13.88
N LYS A 223 -0.05 -20.60 -13.49
CA LYS A 223 -1.16 -19.93 -14.20
C LYS A 223 -0.87 -18.44 -14.42
N ASP A 224 -0.47 -17.73 -13.35
CA ASP A 224 -0.15 -16.29 -13.43
C ASP A 224 1.02 -16.04 -14.39
N ARG A 225 2.05 -16.91 -14.42
CA ARG A 225 3.19 -16.76 -15.33
C ARG A 225 2.80 -16.91 -16.79
N PHE A 226 1.96 -17.89 -17.12
CA PHE A 226 1.45 -18.03 -18.49
C PHE A 226 0.61 -16.82 -18.92
N ALA A 227 -0.29 -16.36 -18.05
CA ALA A 227 -1.08 -15.15 -18.30
C ALA A 227 -0.19 -13.92 -18.52
N PHE A 228 0.84 -13.72 -17.70
CA PHE A 228 1.77 -12.60 -17.86
C PHE A 228 2.64 -12.71 -19.12
N MET A 229 3.05 -13.92 -19.52
CA MET A 229 3.77 -14.10 -20.79
C MET A 229 2.90 -13.80 -22.01
N TRP A 230 1.62 -14.17 -21.97
CA TRP A 230 0.65 -13.81 -23.00
C TRP A 230 0.47 -12.29 -23.09
N LEU A 231 0.15 -11.65 -21.96
CA LEU A 231 -0.03 -10.19 -21.90
C LEU A 231 1.24 -9.43 -22.28
N ALA A 232 2.43 -9.92 -21.93
CA ALA A 232 3.69 -9.31 -22.34
C ALA A 232 3.86 -9.26 -23.87
N ARG A 233 3.34 -10.25 -24.61
CA ARG A 233 3.35 -10.22 -26.09
C ARG A 233 2.42 -9.15 -26.62
N ILE A 234 1.21 -9.03 -26.07
CA ILE A 234 0.23 -8.00 -26.46
C ILE A 234 0.78 -6.61 -26.15
N VAL A 235 1.33 -6.41 -24.94
CA VAL A 235 1.99 -5.17 -24.51
C VAL A 235 3.10 -4.77 -25.49
N LYS A 236 3.96 -5.72 -25.87
CA LYS A 236 5.03 -5.46 -26.84
C LYS A 236 4.49 -5.09 -28.22
N ALA A 237 3.45 -5.78 -28.70
CA ALA A 237 2.83 -5.50 -30.00
C ALA A 237 2.16 -4.12 -30.05
N ARG A 238 1.55 -3.69 -28.94
CA ARG A 238 0.91 -2.38 -28.79
C ARG A 238 1.91 -1.21 -28.81
N GLY A 239 3.09 -1.39 -28.23
CA GLY A 239 4.16 -0.37 -28.18
C GLY A 239 3.93 0.80 -27.21
N SER A 240 2.69 1.09 -26.82
CA SER A 240 2.34 2.13 -25.84
C SER A 240 1.83 1.56 -24.50
N ALA A 241 2.38 0.42 -24.05
CA ALA A 241 2.00 -0.18 -22.79
C ALA A 241 3.18 -0.76 -22.01
N TYR A 242 2.99 -0.91 -20.69
CA TYR A 242 3.97 -1.49 -19.79
C TYR A 242 3.29 -2.44 -18.78
N LEU A 243 3.83 -3.65 -18.61
CA LEU A 243 3.38 -4.62 -17.62
C LEU A 243 4.28 -4.57 -16.38
N ASP A 244 3.83 -3.89 -15.32
CA ASP A 244 4.58 -3.74 -14.08
C ASP A 244 4.37 -4.94 -13.13
N LEU A 245 5.29 -5.90 -13.14
CA LEU A 245 5.30 -7.04 -12.21
C LEU A 245 5.92 -6.68 -10.84
N THR A 246 5.50 -5.55 -10.28
CA THR A 246 6.06 -4.93 -9.06
C THR A 246 7.55 -4.60 -9.23
N ALA A 247 7.93 -4.14 -10.42
CA ALA A 247 9.26 -3.61 -10.70
C ALA A 247 9.37 -2.16 -10.21
N GLN A 248 8.30 -1.38 -10.32
CA GLN A 248 8.26 0.02 -9.91
C GLN A 248 7.66 0.20 -8.52
N LYS A 249 8.06 1.28 -7.83
CA LYS A 249 7.34 1.76 -6.64
C LYS A 249 5.97 2.29 -7.07
N LEU A 250 4.93 1.97 -6.32
CA LEU A 250 3.57 2.39 -6.66
C LEU A 250 3.40 3.91 -6.62
N SER A 251 4.12 4.60 -5.71
CA SER A 251 4.15 6.07 -5.64
C SER A 251 4.66 6.74 -6.92
N LEU A 252 5.64 6.14 -7.60
CA LEU A 252 6.15 6.62 -8.90
C LEU A 252 5.11 6.44 -10.01
N LEU A 253 4.33 5.35 -9.97
CA LEU A 253 3.26 5.14 -10.95
C LEU A 253 2.17 6.20 -10.79
N TYR A 254 1.73 6.50 -9.56
CA TYR A 254 0.74 7.55 -9.33
C TYR A 254 1.22 8.95 -9.70
N ALA A 255 2.48 9.27 -9.38
CA ALA A 255 3.06 10.57 -9.73
C ALA A 255 3.02 10.82 -11.26
N ASN A 256 3.13 9.75 -12.04
CA ASN A 256 3.18 9.76 -13.49
C ASN A 256 1.88 9.31 -14.17
N ALA A 257 0.79 9.11 -13.43
CA ALA A 257 -0.51 8.77 -13.99
C ALA A 257 -1.37 10.02 -14.21
N ASP A 258 -2.17 9.99 -15.26
CA ASP A 258 -3.23 10.95 -15.58
C ASP A 258 -4.63 10.42 -15.21
N LEU A 259 -4.81 9.10 -15.18
CA LEU A 259 -6.05 8.41 -14.82
C LEU A 259 -5.74 7.07 -14.14
N VAL A 260 -6.51 6.72 -13.10
CA VAL A 260 -6.45 5.40 -12.47
C VAL A 260 -7.70 4.59 -12.78
N ILE A 261 -7.50 3.36 -13.22
CA ILE A 261 -8.54 2.34 -13.41
C ILE A 261 -8.32 1.28 -12.33
N SER A 262 -9.32 0.98 -11.50
CA SER A 262 -9.16 0.00 -10.40
C SER A 262 -10.49 -0.64 -10.01
N ASP A 263 -10.46 -1.63 -9.12
CA ASP A 263 -11.68 -2.26 -8.60
C ASP A 263 -12.32 -1.49 -7.43
N GLY A 264 -11.80 -0.31 -7.06
CA GLY A 264 -12.27 0.43 -5.88
C GLY A 264 -11.67 -0.07 -4.57
N THR A 265 -10.37 -0.32 -4.55
CA THR A 265 -9.64 -0.83 -3.38
C THR A 265 -8.53 0.14 -2.93
N SER A 266 -7.66 -0.27 -2.00
CA SER A 266 -6.62 0.59 -1.43
C SER A 266 -5.79 1.37 -2.47
N PRO A 267 -5.40 0.81 -3.63
CA PRO A 267 -4.67 1.58 -4.63
C PRO A 267 -5.47 2.79 -5.16
N ALA A 268 -6.79 2.66 -5.28
CA ALA A 268 -7.65 3.76 -5.69
C ALA A 268 -7.63 4.89 -4.65
N GLU A 269 -7.76 4.55 -3.37
CA GLU A 269 -7.70 5.52 -2.26
C GLU A 269 -6.34 6.21 -2.19
N GLU A 270 -5.25 5.45 -2.31
CA GLU A 270 -3.88 5.97 -2.31
C GLU A 270 -3.64 7.01 -3.41
N SER A 271 -4.21 6.78 -4.58
CA SER A 271 -4.07 7.66 -5.73
C SER A 271 -4.74 9.04 -5.55
N LEU A 272 -5.68 9.16 -4.61
CA LEU A 272 -6.33 10.42 -4.25
C LEU A 272 -5.37 11.43 -3.63
N TYR A 273 -4.17 11.01 -3.19
CA TYR A 273 -3.11 11.92 -2.78
C TYR A 273 -2.83 12.98 -3.85
N TYR A 274 -2.75 12.56 -5.12
CA TYR A 274 -2.53 13.46 -6.27
C TYR A 274 -3.82 13.95 -6.93
N ASP A 275 -4.99 13.69 -6.32
CA ASP A 275 -6.29 14.01 -6.90
C ASP A 275 -6.46 13.46 -8.33
N LEU A 276 -6.05 12.21 -8.55
CA LEU A 276 -6.17 11.59 -9.88
C LEU A 276 -7.64 11.27 -10.21
N PRO A 277 -8.09 11.56 -11.45
CA PRO A 277 -9.31 10.97 -11.99
C PRO A 277 -9.36 9.45 -11.79
N GLN A 278 -10.57 8.92 -11.55
CA GLN A 278 -10.80 7.51 -11.29
C GLN A 278 -11.81 6.90 -12.27
N MET A 279 -11.57 5.63 -12.59
CA MET A 279 -12.53 4.72 -13.18
C MET A 279 -12.56 3.44 -12.34
N PHE A 280 -13.76 2.99 -11.96
CA PHE A 280 -13.96 1.83 -11.11
C PHE A 280 -14.57 0.68 -11.90
N VAL A 281 -13.88 -0.45 -11.91
CA VAL A 281 -14.40 -1.69 -12.49
C VAL A 281 -15.28 -2.39 -11.47
N GLU A 282 -16.56 -2.51 -11.82
CA GLU A 282 -17.49 -3.37 -11.11
C GLU A 282 -17.67 -4.69 -11.86
N THR A 283 -17.63 -5.77 -11.11
CA THR A 283 -17.87 -7.13 -11.57
C THR A 283 -18.94 -7.77 -10.69
N GLU A 284 -19.47 -8.92 -11.10
CA GLU A 284 -20.39 -9.70 -10.27
C GLU A 284 -19.75 -10.12 -8.93
N ARG A 285 -18.41 -10.27 -8.90
CA ARG A 285 -17.67 -10.69 -7.71
C ARG A 285 -17.32 -9.53 -6.79
N PHE A 286 -17.27 -8.32 -7.33
CA PHE A 286 -16.92 -7.14 -6.57
C PHE A 286 -17.45 -5.87 -7.23
N SER A 287 -18.28 -5.17 -6.49
CA SER A 287 -18.91 -3.90 -6.83
C SER A 287 -19.20 -3.12 -5.56
N ARG A 288 -19.64 -1.86 -5.67
CA ARG A 288 -20.12 -1.05 -4.54
C ARG A 288 -21.12 -1.82 -3.68
N THR A 289 -22.12 -2.44 -4.34
CA THR A 289 -23.17 -3.21 -3.68
C THR A 289 -22.63 -4.45 -2.97
N VAL A 290 -21.75 -5.22 -3.62
CA VAL A 290 -21.16 -6.42 -3.03
C VAL A 290 -20.27 -6.05 -1.85
N ALA A 291 -19.47 -4.97 -1.95
CA ALA A 291 -18.65 -4.45 -0.86
C ALA A 291 -19.51 -4.07 0.35
N GLY A 292 -20.62 -3.35 0.14
CA GLY A 292 -21.54 -2.98 1.21
C GLY A 292 -22.19 -4.20 1.88
N GLN A 293 -22.57 -5.22 1.12
CA GLN A 293 -23.09 -6.48 1.67
C GLN A 293 -22.03 -7.23 2.50
N MET A 294 -20.78 -7.27 2.03
CA MET A 294 -19.66 -7.88 2.77
C MET A 294 -19.43 -7.18 4.10
N MET A 295 -19.42 -5.84 4.11
CA MET A 295 -19.27 -5.04 5.33
C MET A 295 -20.43 -5.26 6.31
N ARG A 296 -21.68 -5.28 5.82
CA ARG A 296 -22.85 -5.54 6.67
C ARG A 296 -22.78 -6.91 7.34
N ARG A 297 -22.36 -7.96 6.61
CA ARG A 297 -22.13 -9.31 7.17
C ARG A 297 -21.03 -9.33 8.23
N GLN A 298 -20.12 -8.36 8.19
CA GLN A 298 -19.06 -8.19 9.18
C GLN A 298 -19.45 -7.27 10.34
N GLY A 299 -20.71 -6.79 10.37
CA GLY A 299 -21.25 -5.98 11.45
C GLY A 299 -21.00 -4.48 11.31
N ALA A 300 -20.67 -3.99 10.11
CA ALA A 300 -20.66 -2.55 9.84
C ALA A 300 -22.10 -2.00 9.82
N ASP A 301 -22.28 -0.80 10.38
CA ASP A 301 -23.52 -0.03 10.28
C ASP A 301 -23.65 0.65 8.90
N ASP A 302 -24.85 1.13 8.59
CA ASP A 302 -25.15 1.70 7.27
C ASP A 302 -24.35 2.99 6.99
N ASP A 303 -24.13 3.83 8.00
CA ASP A 303 -23.31 5.04 7.88
C ASP A 303 -21.85 4.72 7.53
N GLN A 304 -21.28 3.67 8.14
CA GLN A 304 -19.93 3.20 7.81
C GLN A 304 -19.89 2.64 6.39
N ILE A 305 -20.91 1.88 5.98
CA ILE A 305 -21.00 1.32 4.63
C ILE A 305 -21.07 2.46 3.60
N GLU A 306 -21.95 3.43 3.79
CA GLU A 306 -22.10 4.60 2.92
C GLU A 306 -20.78 5.36 2.82
N SER A 307 -20.17 5.69 3.96
CA SER A 307 -18.90 6.43 3.99
C SER A 307 -17.77 5.69 3.27
N VAL A 308 -17.62 4.37 3.48
CA VAL A 308 -16.57 3.60 2.82
C VAL A 308 -16.82 3.44 1.32
N THR A 309 -18.07 3.20 0.93
CA THR A 309 -18.46 2.97 -0.47
C THR A 309 -18.60 4.26 -1.28
N SER A 310 -18.60 5.43 -0.64
CA SER A 310 -18.52 6.73 -1.33
C SER A 310 -17.22 6.92 -2.14
N LEU A 311 -16.24 6.01 -2.00
CA LEU A 311 -15.09 5.94 -2.91
C LEU A 311 -15.54 5.84 -4.37
N TYR A 312 -16.59 5.07 -4.64
CA TYR A 312 -17.11 4.87 -5.99
C TYR A 312 -17.77 6.14 -6.56
N ASP A 313 -18.02 7.18 -5.75
CA ASP A 313 -18.49 8.49 -6.21
C ASP A 313 -17.33 9.36 -6.71
N CYS A 314 -16.08 8.94 -6.53
CA CYS A 314 -14.89 9.67 -6.95
C CYS A 314 -14.58 9.59 -8.46
N GLY A 315 -15.40 8.86 -9.24
CA GLY A 315 -15.10 8.58 -10.63
C GLY A 315 -16.20 7.81 -11.37
N LYS A 316 -15.92 7.45 -12.61
CA LYS A 316 -16.87 6.70 -13.45
C LYS A 316 -16.86 5.22 -13.11
N ILE A 317 -18.00 4.58 -13.28
CA ILE A 317 -18.12 3.12 -13.18
C ILE A 317 -18.01 2.51 -14.57
N LEU A 318 -17.31 1.39 -14.68
CA LEU A 318 -17.31 0.51 -15.84
C LEU A 318 -17.51 -0.94 -15.42
N THR A 319 -17.89 -1.77 -16.37
CA THR A 319 -18.06 -3.22 -16.23
C THR A 319 -17.31 -3.95 -17.37
N PRO A 320 -17.05 -5.26 -17.25
CA PRO A 320 -16.48 -6.05 -18.34
C PRO A 320 -17.24 -5.96 -19.67
N GLN A 321 -18.55 -5.69 -19.61
CA GLN A 321 -19.44 -5.56 -20.78
C GLN A 321 -19.44 -4.14 -21.36
N THR A 322 -18.79 -3.19 -20.69
CA THR A 322 -18.74 -1.82 -21.19
C THR A 322 -17.95 -1.77 -22.50
N GLU A 323 -18.49 -1.10 -23.51
CA GLU A 323 -17.86 -0.89 -24.81
C GLU A 323 -17.32 0.55 -24.93
N LYS A 324 -16.63 0.86 -26.04
CA LYS A 324 -16.15 2.23 -26.35
C LYS A 324 -15.26 2.81 -25.25
N MET A 325 -14.22 2.06 -24.89
CA MET A 325 -13.25 2.45 -23.85
C MET A 325 -12.56 3.78 -24.17
N ASP A 326 -12.37 4.09 -25.45
CA ASP A 326 -11.83 5.36 -25.94
C ASP A 326 -12.64 6.57 -25.45
N ILE A 327 -13.95 6.55 -25.68
CA ILE A 327 -14.87 7.64 -25.28
C ILE A 327 -14.92 7.75 -23.76
N LEU A 328 -14.96 6.64 -23.05
CA LEU A 328 -15.06 6.65 -21.58
C LEU A 328 -13.77 7.13 -20.91
N VAL A 329 -12.61 6.77 -21.43
CA VAL A 329 -11.32 7.27 -20.94
C VAL A 329 -11.21 8.77 -21.18
N GLN A 330 -11.58 9.23 -22.39
CA GLN A 330 -11.58 10.66 -22.71
C GLN A 330 -12.50 11.45 -21.77
N ASP A 331 -13.75 10.99 -21.62
CA ASP A 331 -14.73 11.61 -20.73
C ASP A 331 -14.26 11.58 -19.26
N ALA A 332 -13.60 10.51 -18.79
CA ALA A 332 -13.04 10.45 -17.44
C ALA A 332 -11.90 11.48 -17.22
N LEU A 333 -11.06 11.69 -18.23
CA LEU A 333 -9.97 12.69 -18.19
C LEU A 333 -10.52 14.12 -18.23
N GLU A 334 -11.49 14.40 -19.11
CA GLU A 334 -12.12 15.72 -19.28
C GLU A 334 -13.02 16.07 -18.08
N SER A 335 -13.72 15.10 -17.52
CA SER A 335 -14.60 15.27 -16.35
C SER A 335 -13.85 15.30 -15.01
N LYS A 336 -12.53 15.50 -14.98
CA LYS A 336 -11.74 15.53 -13.72
C LYS A 336 -12.35 16.45 -12.66
N GLY A 337 -12.81 17.64 -13.08
CA GLY A 337 -13.39 18.65 -12.20
C GLY A 337 -14.72 18.23 -11.57
N ARG A 338 -15.52 17.42 -12.29
CA ARG A 338 -16.85 16.95 -11.85
C ARG A 338 -16.80 16.15 -10.55
N TYR A 339 -15.74 15.37 -10.35
CA TYR A 339 -15.57 14.46 -9.20
C TYR A 339 -14.57 14.97 -8.16
N ALA A 340 -14.09 16.21 -8.29
CA ALA A 340 -13.02 16.73 -7.45
C ALA A 340 -13.46 16.89 -5.98
N ASP A 341 -14.71 17.27 -5.74
CA ASP A 341 -15.25 17.42 -4.39
C ASP A 341 -15.41 16.09 -3.68
N GLU A 342 -15.88 15.06 -4.39
CA GLU A 342 -16.01 13.69 -3.89
C GLU A 342 -14.63 13.12 -3.54
N ARG A 343 -13.64 13.29 -4.42
CA ARG A 343 -12.25 12.89 -4.15
C ARG A 343 -11.66 13.59 -2.93
N ARG A 344 -11.89 14.91 -2.79
CA ARG A 344 -11.44 15.68 -1.62
C ARG A 344 -12.11 15.20 -0.34
N ARG A 345 -13.44 15.03 -0.36
CA ARG A 345 -14.24 14.59 0.78
C ARG A 345 -13.81 13.19 1.23
N TYR A 346 -13.67 12.26 0.29
CA TYR A 346 -13.23 10.90 0.59
C TYR A 346 -11.81 10.87 1.14
N PHE A 347 -10.87 11.63 0.53
CA PHE A 347 -9.50 11.72 1.03
C PHE A 347 -9.47 12.21 2.47
N SER A 348 -10.22 13.27 2.79
CA SER A 348 -10.30 13.81 4.15
C SER A 348 -10.90 12.81 5.15
N TYR A 349 -11.91 12.06 4.74
CA TYR A 349 -12.49 10.99 5.54
C TYR A 349 -11.48 9.85 5.81
N ALA A 350 -10.79 9.37 4.77
CA ALA A 350 -9.90 8.22 4.88
C ALA A 350 -8.55 8.55 5.55
N PHE A 351 -7.95 9.69 5.20
CA PHE A 351 -6.57 10.06 5.55
C PHE A 351 -6.46 11.32 6.40
N GLY A 352 -7.48 12.18 6.43
CA GLY A 352 -7.41 13.50 7.06
C GLY A 352 -6.75 14.52 6.14
N ALA A 353 -5.56 15.02 6.50
CA ALA A 353 -4.86 16.03 5.73
C ALA A 353 -3.81 15.42 4.77
N ARG A 354 -3.47 16.14 3.69
CA ARG A 354 -2.34 15.80 2.80
C ARG A 354 -0.97 16.17 3.40
N SER A 355 -0.94 16.67 4.63
CA SER A 355 0.28 17.01 5.35
C SER A 355 1.05 15.75 5.76
N HIS A 356 2.33 15.93 6.10
CA HIS A 356 3.21 14.85 6.57
C HIS A 356 3.44 14.89 8.09
N GLU A 357 2.75 15.78 8.80
CA GLU A 357 2.99 16.07 10.22
C GLU A 357 2.72 14.84 11.10
N ALA A 358 1.62 14.12 10.86
CA ALA A 358 1.29 12.92 11.64
C ALA A 358 2.35 11.81 11.48
N GLN A 359 2.89 11.64 10.26
CA GLN A 359 3.94 10.68 9.97
C GLN A 359 5.25 11.07 10.67
N GLN A 360 5.60 12.36 10.65
CA GLN A 360 6.78 12.90 11.33
C GLN A 360 6.67 12.75 12.85
N ASN A 361 5.48 13.01 13.42
CA ASN A 361 5.21 12.84 14.84
C ASN A 361 5.35 11.37 15.28
N LEU A 362 4.95 10.41 14.45
CA LEU A 362 5.20 8.99 14.74
C LEU A 362 6.70 8.68 14.77
N VAL A 363 7.45 9.12 13.75
CA VAL A 363 8.91 8.92 13.69
C VAL A 363 9.58 9.48 14.93
N GLU A 364 9.24 10.71 15.31
CA GLU A 364 9.84 11.37 16.48
C GLU A 364 9.45 10.71 17.80
N SER A 365 8.19 10.29 17.95
CA SER A 365 7.74 9.54 19.13
C SER A 365 8.48 8.21 19.30
N MET A 366 8.73 7.49 18.20
CA MET A 366 9.53 6.26 18.22
C MET A 366 11.00 6.54 18.55
N ARG A 367 11.55 7.67 18.07
CA ARG A 367 12.90 8.12 18.40
C ARG A 367 13.03 8.51 19.87
N GLN A 368 12.06 9.21 20.44
CA GLN A 368 12.08 9.59 21.87
C GLN A 368 11.94 8.39 22.80
N TYR A 369 11.17 7.38 22.40
CA TYR A 369 11.14 6.11 23.15
C TYR A 369 12.53 5.44 23.16
N ALA A 370 13.34 5.63 22.13
CA ALA A 370 14.74 5.20 22.14
C ALA A 370 15.57 5.90 23.21
N TRP A 371 15.36 7.20 23.42
CA TRP A 371 16.14 7.99 24.40
C TRP A 371 15.79 7.67 25.86
N LYS A 372 14.52 7.44 26.18
CA LYS A 372 14.11 7.17 27.57
C LYS A 372 14.57 5.81 28.12
N LYS A 373 15.18 4.95 27.31
CA LYS A 373 15.72 3.65 27.76
C LYS A 373 17.21 3.73 28.14
N THR A 374 17.88 4.82 27.78
CA THR A 374 19.29 5.07 28.09
C THR A 374 19.49 5.90 29.37
N GLU A 375 18.41 6.39 29.97
CA GLU A 375 18.34 6.96 31.32
C GLU A 375 17.79 5.91 32.29
#